data_AF-A0A9E5TGD1-F1
#
_entry.id   AF-A0A9E5TGD1-F1
#
_cell.length_a   1.000
_cell.length_b   1.000
_cell.length_c   1.000
_cell.angle_alpha   90.00
_cell.angle_beta   90.00
_cell.angle_gamma   90.00
#
_symmetry.space_group_name_H-M   'P 1'
#
loop_
_entity.id
_entity.type
_entity.pdbx_description
1 polymer ?
#
loop_
_entity_poly.entity_id
_entity_poly.type
_entity_poly.pdbx_seq_one_letter_code
_entity_poly.pdbx_strand_id
1 'polypeptide(L)'
;MGPTVFQLGRFSISSYAALVGLGILLGLVMTYLLSRWRGADVRTVMDAALWALFAGVVGGRIAHVALYWPYFSAHPREIFSPSQGGLAFQGAFLAGLLGLLGYSLWNRISFWEVADIVVPGLALGQAIGWIGCLVNGCGYGLVTRGALAYDLRDIYGIMAFRYPTQAMISILNLAIFVVLL
;
A
#
# COMPACT_ATOMS: atom_id res chain seq x y z
N MET A 1 -14.47 10.00 -8.09
CA MET A 1 -13.57 9.76 -9.25
C MET A 1 -12.42 10.78 -9.22
N GLY A 2 -11.21 10.35 -8.84
CA GLY A 2 -10.01 11.19 -8.91
C GLY A 2 -9.48 11.37 -10.33
N PRO A 3 -8.50 12.27 -10.55
CA PRO A 3 -7.97 12.55 -11.87
C PRO A 3 -7.27 11.33 -12.47
N THR A 4 -7.61 10.99 -13.72
CA THR A 4 -6.87 9.99 -14.52
C THR A 4 -5.60 10.64 -15.06
N VAL A 5 -4.44 10.05 -14.76
CA VAL A 5 -3.13 10.60 -15.19
C VAL A 5 -2.86 10.24 -16.65
N PHE A 6 -3.32 9.07 -17.09
CA PHE A 6 -3.07 8.58 -18.43
C PHE A 6 -4.21 7.67 -18.88
N GLN A 7 -4.75 7.89 -20.09
CA GLN A 7 -5.72 7.02 -20.75
C GLN A 7 -5.15 6.57 -22.09
N LEU A 8 -4.89 5.26 -22.23
CA LEU A 8 -4.51 4.64 -23.49
C LEU A 8 -5.64 3.66 -23.88
N GLY A 9 -6.63 4.15 -24.64
CA GLY A 9 -7.80 3.37 -25.03
C GLY A 9 -8.64 2.91 -23.84
N ARG A 10 -8.77 1.58 -23.64
CA ARG A 10 -9.53 0.99 -22.51
C ARG A 10 -8.76 0.92 -21.20
N PHE A 11 -7.47 1.24 -21.20
CA PHE A 11 -6.63 1.22 -20.00
C PHE A 11 -6.48 2.65 -19.45
N SER A 12 -7.15 2.92 -18.33
CA SER A 12 -6.98 4.17 -17.58
C SER A 12 -6.16 3.91 -16.32
N ILE A 13 -4.99 4.56 -16.20
CA ILE A 13 -4.23 4.56 -14.96
C ILE A 13 -4.73 5.73 -14.12
N SER A 14 -5.32 5.39 -12.97
CA SER A 14 -5.72 6.40 -11.98
C SER A 14 -4.48 7.01 -11.34
N SER A 15 -4.55 8.29 -10.96
CA SER A 15 -3.52 8.93 -10.14
C SER A 15 -3.16 8.13 -8.89
N TYR A 16 -4.18 7.49 -8.29
CA TYR A 16 -4.01 6.57 -7.18
C TYR A 16 -3.10 5.39 -7.51
N ALA A 17 -3.38 4.65 -8.60
CA ALA A 17 -2.56 3.51 -9.01
C ALA A 17 -1.12 3.93 -9.35
N ALA A 18 -0.95 5.09 -9.99
CA ALA A 18 0.38 5.64 -10.29
C ALA A 18 1.17 5.95 -9.00
N LEU A 19 0.54 6.59 -8.01
CA LEU A 19 1.19 6.93 -6.74
C LEU A 19 1.48 5.69 -5.89
N VAL A 20 0.58 4.71 -5.83
CA VAL A 20 0.84 3.44 -5.16
C VAL A 20 2.00 2.70 -5.84
N GLY A 21 2.03 2.64 -7.17
CA GLY A 21 3.13 2.05 -7.93
C GLY A 21 4.47 2.75 -7.68
N LEU A 22 4.46 4.08 -7.64
CA LEU A 22 5.62 4.88 -7.27
C LEU A 22 6.09 4.61 -5.83
N GLY A 23 5.15 4.48 -4.88
CA GLY A 23 5.44 4.14 -3.50
C GLY A 23 6.09 2.76 -3.36
N ILE A 24 5.59 1.75 -4.09
CA ILE A 24 6.20 0.41 -4.14
C ILE A 24 7.62 0.48 -4.72
N LEU A 25 7.79 1.18 -5.84
CA LEU A 25 9.09 1.32 -6.50
C LEU A 25 10.11 1.97 -5.56
N LEU A 26 9.76 3.11 -4.95
CA LEU A 26 10.63 3.82 -4.01
C LEU A 26 10.90 2.99 -2.75
N GLY A 27 9.91 2.26 -2.26
CA GLY A 27 10.09 1.32 -1.15
C GLY A 27 11.13 0.25 -1.47
N LEU A 28 11.05 -0.38 -2.64
CA LEU A 28 12.03 -1.39 -3.08
C LEU A 28 13.42 -0.78 -3.29
N VAL A 29 13.51 0.41 -3.88
CA VAL A 29 14.78 1.14 -4.03
C VAL A 29 15.40 1.42 -2.66
N MET A 30 14.61 1.87 -1.68
CA MET A 30 15.09 2.10 -0.33
C MET A 30 15.58 0.81 0.33
N THR A 31 14.82 -0.28 0.21
CA THR A 31 15.26 -1.58 0.73
C THR A 31 16.56 -2.04 0.07
N TYR A 32 16.74 -1.83 -1.25
CA TYR A 32 18.00 -2.14 -1.95
C TYR A 32 19.18 -1.33 -1.39
N LEU A 33 18.98 -0.02 -1.22
CA LEU A 33 20.01 0.88 -0.69
C LEU A 33 20.39 0.53 0.75
N LEU A 34 19.41 0.27 1.62
CA LEU A 34 19.66 -0.14 3.00
C LEU A 34 20.32 -1.50 3.09
N SER A 35 19.95 -2.45 2.23
CA SER A 35 20.61 -3.77 2.16
C SER A 35 22.10 -3.62 1.88
N ARG A 36 22.47 -2.78 0.91
CA ARG A 36 23.88 -2.49 0.60
C ARG A 36 24.59 -1.78 1.74
N TRP A 37 23.94 -0.80 2.36
CA TRP A 37 24.54 -0.01 3.43
C TRP A 37 24.79 -0.84 4.70
N ARG A 38 23.88 -1.76 5.04
CA ARG A 38 24.01 -2.66 6.20
C ARG A 38 24.83 -3.93 5.92
N GLY A 39 25.37 -4.08 4.72
CA GLY A 39 26.17 -5.25 4.33
C GLY A 39 25.38 -6.56 4.26
N ALA A 40 24.05 -6.48 4.16
CA ALA A 40 23.19 -7.64 3.99
C ALA A 40 23.25 -8.15 2.54
N ASP A 41 22.94 -9.43 2.32
CA ASP A 41 22.81 -9.96 0.96
C ASP A 41 21.58 -9.34 0.28
N VAL A 42 21.85 -8.36 -0.58
CA VAL A 42 20.85 -7.60 -1.34
C VAL A 42 19.91 -8.53 -2.09
N ARG A 43 20.43 -9.61 -2.68
CA ARG A 43 19.59 -10.52 -3.46
C ARG A 43 18.56 -11.19 -2.55
N THR A 44 19.02 -11.76 -1.44
CA THR A 44 18.14 -12.42 -0.47
C THR A 44 17.10 -11.47 0.12
N VAL A 45 17.48 -10.23 0.47
CA VAL A 45 16.55 -9.24 1.02
C VAL A 45 15.54 -8.78 -0.03
N MET A 46 15.96 -8.57 -1.29
CA MET A 46 15.06 -8.20 -2.38
C MET A 46 14.09 -9.31 -2.71
N ASP A 47 14.55 -10.56 -2.78
CA ASP A 47 13.69 -11.72 -2.98
C ASP A 47 12.65 -11.82 -1.85
N ALA A 48 13.06 -11.60 -0.59
CA ALA A 48 12.15 -11.56 0.55
C ALA A 48 11.09 -10.44 0.43
N ALA A 49 11.51 -9.23 0.05
CA ALA A 49 10.61 -8.09 -0.13
C ALA A 49 9.60 -8.32 -1.27
N LEU A 50 10.04 -8.93 -2.38
CA LEU A 50 9.18 -9.28 -3.50
C LEU A 50 8.20 -10.40 -3.15
N TRP A 51 8.63 -11.40 -2.37
CA TRP A 51 7.75 -12.43 -1.82
C TRP A 51 6.69 -11.83 -0.89
N ALA A 52 7.07 -10.91 -0.02
CA ALA A 52 6.14 -10.19 0.84
C ALA A 52 5.14 -9.34 0.02
N LEU A 53 5.61 -8.64 -1.03
CA LEU A 53 4.74 -7.88 -1.93
C LEU A 53 3.73 -8.79 -2.64
N PHE A 54 4.19 -9.92 -3.19
CA PHE A 54 3.32 -10.89 -3.86
C PHE A 54 2.28 -11.48 -2.90
N ALA A 55 2.73 -11.95 -1.73
CA ALA A 55 1.84 -12.48 -0.69
C ALA A 55 0.81 -11.42 -0.24
N GLY A 56 1.22 -10.15 -0.14
CA GLY A 56 0.32 -9.05 0.17
C GLY A 56 -0.74 -8.81 -0.90
N VAL A 57 -0.38 -8.82 -2.20
CA VAL A 57 -1.37 -8.69 -3.27
C VAL A 57 -2.37 -9.85 -3.24
N VAL A 58 -1.89 -11.08 -3.09
CA VAL A 58 -2.74 -12.28 -3.02
C VAL A 58 -3.65 -12.23 -1.78
N GLY A 59 -3.09 -11.98 -0.60
CA GLY A 59 -3.86 -11.93 0.66
C GLY A 59 -4.82 -10.75 0.72
N GLY A 60 -4.46 -9.60 0.15
CA GLY A 60 -5.36 -8.47 0.01
C GLY A 60 -6.57 -8.81 -0.87
N ARG A 61 -6.37 -9.61 -1.92
CA ARG A 61 -7.47 -10.09 -2.76
C ARG A 61 -8.35 -11.10 -2.04
N ILE A 62 -7.75 -12.07 -1.35
CA ILE A 62 -8.49 -13.08 -0.57
C ILE A 62 -9.34 -12.39 0.49
N ALA A 63 -8.77 -11.45 1.25
CA ALA A 63 -9.50 -10.71 2.27
C ALA A 63 -10.61 -9.84 1.68
N HIS A 64 -10.39 -9.19 0.54
CA HIS A 64 -11.44 -8.47 -0.16
C HIS A 64 -12.61 -9.39 -0.56
N VAL A 65 -12.30 -10.56 -1.12
CA VAL A 65 -13.32 -11.55 -1.53
C VAL A 65 -14.08 -12.07 -0.31
N ALA A 66 -13.39 -12.31 0.80
CA ALA A 66 -14.02 -12.75 2.05
C ALA A 66 -14.97 -11.68 2.62
N LEU A 67 -14.57 -10.41 2.62
CA LEU A 67 -15.41 -9.31 3.09
C LEU A 67 -16.67 -9.11 2.24
N TYR A 68 -16.59 -9.35 0.94
CA TYR A 68 -17.70 -9.21 -0.01
C TYR A 68 -18.22 -10.56 -0.53
N TRP A 69 -18.15 -11.62 0.30
CA TRP A 69 -18.52 -12.97 -0.10
C TRP A 69 -19.93 -13.12 -0.71
N PRO A 70 -20.98 -12.42 -0.22
CA PRO A 70 -22.30 -12.49 -0.84
C PRO A 70 -22.30 -12.10 -2.33
N TYR A 71 -21.45 -11.15 -2.73
CA TYR A 71 -21.31 -10.75 -4.13
C TYR A 71 -20.50 -11.78 -4.94
N PHE A 72 -19.35 -12.22 -4.41
CA PHE A 72 -18.43 -13.10 -5.12
C PHE A 72 -18.92 -14.54 -5.25
N SER A 73 -19.76 -15.01 -4.32
CA SER A 73 -20.42 -16.31 -4.43
C SER A 73 -21.37 -16.39 -5.63
N ALA A 74 -21.97 -15.28 -6.03
CA ALA A 74 -22.77 -15.17 -7.25
C ALA A 74 -21.92 -14.93 -8.52
N HIS A 75 -20.70 -14.40 -8.36
CA HIS A 75 -19.80 -14.03 -9.47
C HIS A 75 -18.39 -14.64 -9.32
N PRO A 76 -18.24 -15.97 -9.28
CA PRO A 76 -16.97 -16.61 -8.95
C PRO A 76 -15.84 -16.33 -9.95
N ARG A 77 -16.17 -16.01 -11.21
CA ARG A 77 -15.19 -15.63 -12.24
C ARG A 77 -14.51 -14.30 -11.93
N GLU A 78 -15.15 -13.44 -11.15
CA GLU A 78 -14.65 -12.09 -10.83
C GLU A 78 -13.63 -12.13 -9.68
N ILE A 79 -13.55 -13.23 -8.93
CA ILE A 79 -12.56 -13.44 -7.86
C ILE A 79 -11.13 -13.23 -8.38
N PHE A 80 -10.83 -13.78 -9.56
CA PHE A 80 -9.50 -13.70 -10.17
C PHE A 80 -9.32 -12.52 -11.11
N SER A 81 -10.38 -11.74 -11.35
CA SER A 81 -10.33 -10.62 -12.29
C SER A 81 -9.69 -9.39 -11.64
N PRO A 82 -8.49 -8.96 -12.06
CA PRO A 82 -7.85 -7.78 -11.50
C PRO A 82 -8.53 -6.48 -11.97
N SER A 83 -9.27 -6.54 -13.08
CA SER A 83 -9.87 -5.37 -13.72
C SER A 83 -11.01 -4.74 -12.91
N GLN A 84 -11.60 -5.47 -11.95
CA GLN A 84 -12.62 -4.91 -11.07
C GLN A 84 -12.04 -4.16 -9.86
N GLY A 85 -10.72 -4.14 -9.71
CA GLY A 85 -10.07 -3.56 -8.53
C GLY A 85 -10.42 -4.31 -7.24
N GLY A 86 -10.01 -3.77 -6.10
CA GLY A 86 -10.36 -4.31 -4.78
C GLY A 86 -9.27 -5.18 -4.16
N LEU A 87 -8.47 -4.56 -3.30
CA LEU A 87 -7.54 -5.19 -2.37
C LEU A 87 -7.86 -4.66 -0.98
N ALA A 88 -8.11 -5.56 -0.03
CA ALA A 88 -8.28 -5.17 1.36
C ALA A 88 -6.90 -4.96 1.99
N PHE A 89 -6.63 -3.74 2.47
CA PHE A 89 -5.33 -3.37 3.03
C PHE A 89 -4.92 -4.28 4.19
N GLN A 90 -5.84 -4.59 5.10
CA GLN A 90 -5.59 -5.43 6.27
C GLN A 90 -5.14 -6.84 5.86
N GLY A 91 -5.75 -7.40 4.81
CA GLY A 91 -5.35 -8.68 4.25
C GLY A 91 -3.99 -8.61 3.57
N ALA A 92 -3.71 -7.52 2.86
CA ALA A 92 -2.43 -7.33 2.20
C ALA A 92 -1.27 -7.18 3.20
N PHE A 93 -1.48 -6.41 4.27
CA PHE A 93 -0.49 -6.22 5.32
C PHE A 93 -0.20 -7.54 6.06
N LEU A 94 -1.24 -8.26 6.49
CA LEU A 94 -1.06 -9.52 7.22
C LEU A 94 -0.41 -10.59 6.34
N ALA A 95 -0.87 -10.77 5.10
CA ALA A 95 -0.28 -11.75 4.21
C ALA A 95 1.13 -11.38 3.75
N GLY A 96 1.44 -10.09 3.59
CA GLY A 96 2.80 -9.64 3.30
C GLY A 96 3.75 -9.93 4.47
N LEU A 97 3.32 -9.70 5.71
CA LEU A 97 4.07 -10.06 6.91
C LEU A 97 4.32 -11.58 6.99
N LEU A 98 3.29 -12.39 6.74
CA LEU A 98 3.42 -13.86 6.71
C LEU A 98 4.29 -14.32 5.55
N GLY A 99 4.25 -13.65 4.40
CA GLY A 99 5.11 -13.93 3.25
C GLY A 99 6.57 -13.65 3.54
N LEU A 100 6.88 -12.52 4.20
CA LEU A 100 8.22 -12.21 4.66
C LEU A 100 8.73 -13.25 5.66
N LEU A 101 7.90 -13.58 6.67
CA LEU A 101 8.21 -14.61 7.65
C LEU A 101 8.45 -15.98 7.01
N GLY A 102 7.56 -16.40 6.11
CA GLY A 102 7.67 -17.67 5.38
C GLY A 102 8.95 -17.75 4.55
N TYR A 103 9.28 -16.68 3.82
CA TYR A 103 10.53 -16.61 3.06
C TYR A 103 11.76 -16.66 3.97
N SER A 104 11.75 -15.93 5.09
CA SER A 104 12.86 -15.93 6.05
C SER A 104 13.08 -17.31 6.66
N LEU A 105 12.01 -18.00 7.05
CA LEU A 105 12.07 -19.36 7.59
C LEU A 105 12.57 -20.37 6.55
N TRP A 106 12.07 -20.29 5.31
CA TRP A 106 12.46 -21.19 4.23
C TRP A 106 13.96 -21.08 3.89
N ASN A 107 14.47 -19.85 3.85
CA ASN A 107 15.87 -19.57 3.51
C ASN A 107 16.81 -19.56 4.72
N ARG A 108 16.30 -19.87 5.93
CA ARG A 108 17.07 -19.89 7.19
C ARG A 108 17.81 -18.59 7.49
N ILE A 109 17.16 -17.46 7.19
CA ILE A 109 17.66 -16.12 7.49
C ILE A 109 16.86 -15.51 8.63
N SER A 110 17.46 -14.57 9.36
CA SER A 110 16.78 -13.87 10.44
C SER A 110 15.65 -13.01 9.88
N PHE A 111 14.40 -13.31 10.29
CA PHE A 111 13.24 -12.49 9.95
C PHE A 111 13.42 -11.03 10.39
N TRP A 112 13.96 -10.82 11.58
CA TRP A 112 14.15 -9.49 12.16
C TRP A 112 15.17 -8.66 11.37
N GLU A 113 16.27 -9.26 10.93
CA GLU A 113 17.28 -8.55 10.12
C GLU A 113 16.69 -8.11 8.77
N VAL A 114 15.91 -8.97 8.13
CA VAL A 114 15.25 -8.62 6.86
C VAL A 114 14.16 -7.56 7.10
N ALA A 115 13.35 -7.72 8.16
CA ALA A 115 12.31 -6.76 8.51
C ALA A 115 12.89 -5.37 8.80
N ASP A 116 13.98 -5.27 9.55
CA ASP A 116 14.65 -4.01 9.87
C ASP A 116 15.16 -3.27 8.61
N ILE A 117 15.43 -4.00 7.53
CA ILE A 117 15.84 -3.42 6.24
C ILE A 117 14.63 -3.06 5.36
N VAL A 118 13.55 -3.84 5.44
CA VAL A 118 12.34 -3.68 4.60
C VAL A 118 11.40 -2.59 5.14
N VAL A 119 11.23 -2.50 6.47
CA VAL A 119 10.23 -1.63 7.11
C VAL A 119 10.40 -0.15 6.76
N PRO A 120 11.61 0.45 6.67
CA PRO A 120 11.75 1.83 6.20
C PRO A 120 11.17 2.03 4.79
N GLY A 121 11.47 1.11 3.86
CA GLY A 121 10.90 1.12 2.52
C GLY A 121 9.38 0.99 2.51
N LEU A 122 8.83 0.12 3.37
CA LEU A 122 7.39 -0.02 3.57
C LEU A 122 6.76 1.29 4.06
N ALA A 123 7.34 1.95 5.06
CA ALA A 123 6.84 3.22 5.60
C ALA A 123 6.81 4.31 4.52
N LEU A 124 7.88 4.43 3.72
CA LEU A 124 7.91 5.36 2.59
C LEU A 124 6.82 5.05 1.56
N GLY A 125 6.64 3.76 1.21
CA GLY A 125 5.59 3.33 0.29
C GLY A 125 4.18 3.65 0.81
N GLN A 126 3.93 3.45 2.10
CA GLN A 126 2.66 3.82 2.75
C GLN A 126 2.42 5.31 2.69
N ALA A 127 3.41 6.14 3.02
CA ALA A 127 3.28 7.59 2.97
C ALA A 127 2.79 8.06 1.58
N ILE A 128 3.44 7.57 0.53
CA ILE A 128 3.09 7.91 -0.85
C ILE A 128 1.71 7.35 -1.23
N GLY A 129 1.36 6.14 -0.78
CA GLY A 129 0.03 5.56 -0.97
C GLY A 129 -1.09 6.42 -0.37
N TRP A 130 -0.86 7.00 0.82
CA TRP A 130 -1.80 7.92 1.46
C TRP A 130 -1.92 9.26 0.76
N ILE A 131 -0.83 9.78 0.18
CA ILE A 131 -0.88 10.92 -0.76
C ILE A 131 -1.76 10.56 -1.97
N GLY A 132 -1.62 9.34 -2.48
CA GLY A 132 -2.51 8.80 -3.51
C GLY A 132 -3.98 8.85 -3.10
N CYS A 133 -4.29 8.49 -1.85
CA CYS A 133 -5.66 8.58 -1.37
C CYS A 133 -6.15 10.01 -1.18
N LEU A 134 -5.29 10.93 -0.77
CA LEU A 134 -5.61 12.36 -0.71
C LEU A 134 -6.02 12.91 -2.09
N VAL A 135 -5.25 12.58 -3.13
CA VAL A 135 -5.52 13.00 -4.52
C VAL A 135 -6.82 12.38 -5.07
N ASN A 136 -7.12 11.14 -4.70
CA ASN A 136 -8.30 10.43 -5.18
C ASN A 136 -9.56 10.69 -4.34
N GLY A 137 -9.43 11.33 -3.17
CA GLY A 137 -10.52 11.50 -2.21
C GLY A 137 -10.94 10.20 -1.51
N CYS A 138 -10.04 9.21 -1.38
CA CYS A 138 -10.28 8.00 -0.59
C CYS A 138 -9.71 8.11 0.83
N GLY A 139 -10.22 7.30 1.76
CA GLY A 139 -9.73 7.27 3.14
C GLY A 139 -9.92 8.60 3.88
N TYR A 140 -10.95 9.36 3.54
CA TYR A 140 -11.23 10.68 4.12
C TYR A 140 -11.71 10.57 5.56
N GLY A 141 -11.35 11.58 6.37
CA GLY A 141 -11.78 11.67 7.76
C GLY A 141 -13.20 12.19 7.92
N LEU A 142 -13.61 12.27 9.19
CA LEU A 142 -14.92 12.78 9.59
C LEU A 142 -15.07 14.27 9.22
N VAL A 143 -16.31 14.66 8.90
CA VAL A 143 -16.68 16.07 8.71
C VAL A 143 -16.54 16.78 10.07
N THR A 144 -15.76 17.86 10.11
CA THR A 144 -15.48 18.58 11.34
C THR A 144 -15.27 20.07 11.07
N ARG A 145 -15.38 20.88 12.12
CA ARG A 145 -15.25 22.35 12.07
C ARG A 145 -14.07 22.88 12.89
N GLY A 146 -13.06 22.03 13.14
CA GLY A 146 -11.85 22.42 13.87
C GLY A 146 -10.81 23.13 12.99
N ALA A 147 -9.78 23.69 13.61
CA ALA A 147 -8.66 24.36 12.91
C ALA A 147 -7.87 23.45 11.96
N LEU A 148 -7.95 22.13 12.16
CA LEU A 148 -7.33 21.13 11.30
C LEU A 148 -8.27 20.62 10.19
N ALA A 149 -9.46 21.20 10.05
CA ALA A 149 -10.38 20.83 8.98
C ALA A 149 -9.95 21.47 7.65
N TYR A 150 -9.88 20.67 6.60
CA TYR A 150 -9.61 21.13 5.24
C TYR A 150 -10.77 20.78 4.32
N ASP A 151 -11.02 21.63 3.33
CA ASP A 151 -12.03 21.35 2.32
C ASP A 151 -11.51 20.27 1.38
N LEU A 152 -12.00 19.05 1.58
CA LEU A 152 -11.53 17.84 0.90
C LEU A 152 -12.67 17.17 0.16
N ARG A 153 -12.33 16.49 -0.92
CA ARG A 153 -13.25 15.67 -1.71
C ARG A 153 -13.36 14.26 -1.13
N ASP A 154 -14.56 13.68 -1.18
CA ASP A 154 -14.76 12.24 -0.97
C ASP A 154 -14.82 11.43 -2.29
N ILE A 155 -14.99 10.11 -2.16
CA ILE A 155 -15.05 9.19 -3.32
C ILE A 155 -16.19 9.53 -4.30
N TYR A 156 -17.26 10.17 -3.82
CA TYR A 156 -18.43 10.60 -4.60
C TYR A 156 -18.26 11.99 -5.22
N GLY A 157 -17.19 12.72 -4.87
CA GLY A 157 -16.92 14.05 -5.38
C GLY A 157 -17.45 15.19 -4.50
N ILE A 158 -18.02 14.88 -3.33
CA ILE A 158 -18.65 15.87 -2.46
C ILE A 158 -17.59 16.59 -1.62
N MET A 159 -17.52 17.90 -1.79
CA MET A 159 -16.64 18.79 -1.02
C MET A 159 -17.25 19.09 0.34
N ALA A 160 -16.44 19.02 1.39
CA ALA A 160 -16.78 19.43 2.74
C ALA A 160 -15.52 19.50 3.60
N PHE A 161 -15.59 20.31 4.65
CA PHE A 161 -14.55 20.42 5.67
C PHE A 161 -14.43 19.11 6.46
N ARG A 162 -13.32 18.39 6.22
CA ARG A 162 -13.03 17.09 6.83
C ARG A 162 -11.69 17.12 7.52
N TYR A 163 -11.52 16.27 8.52
CA TYR A 163 -10.20 16.00 9.07
C TYR A 163 -9.34 15.29 8.02
N PRO A 164 -8.13 15.80 7.69
CA PRO A 164 -7.30 15.28 6.61
C PRO A 164 -6.53 14.02 7.06
N THR A 165 -7.25 12.95 7.41
CA THR A 165 -6.70 11.68 7.88
C THR A 165 -5.59 11.17 6.96
N GLN A 166 -5.76 11.30 5.64
CA GLN A 166 -4.77 10.86 4.66
C GLN A 166 -3.45 11.61 4.79
N ALA A 167 -3.49 12.94 4.94
CA ALA A 167 -2.29 13.75 5.11
C ALA A 167 -1.61 13.43 6.45
N MET A 168 -2.40 13.28 7.53
CA MET A 168 -1.86 12.96 8.85
C MET A 168 -1.15 11.61 8.86
N ILE A 169 -1.77 10.58 8.27
CA ILE A 169 -1.14 9.25 8.17
C ILE A 169 0.08 9.28 7.26
N SER A 170 0.05 10.05 6.16
CA SER A 170 1.23 10.24 5.31
C SER A 170 2.39 10.87 6.08
N ILE A 171 2.13 11.92 6.86
CA ILE A 171 3.16 12.59 7.68
C ILE A 171 3.70 11.62 8.73
N LEU A 172 2.83 10.86 9.40
CA LEU A 172 3.25 9.87 10.38
C LEU A 172 4.15 8.79 9.76
N ASN A 173 3.80 8.27 8.57
CA ASN A 173 4.62 7.28 7.88
C ASN A 173 5.97 7.85 7.44
N LEU A 174 6.03 9.12 7.02
CA LEU A 174 7.31 9.79 6.75
C LEU A 174 8.15 9.97 8.02
N ALA A 175 7.52 10.30 9.15
CA ALA A 175 8.22 10.38 10.43
C ALA A 175 8.78 9.01 10.84
N ILE A 176 8.00 7.94 10.71
CA ILE A 176 8.46 6.57 10.95
C ILE A 176 9.63 6.22 10.02
N PHE A 177 9.52 6.55 8.72
CA PHE A 177 10.61 6.34 7.77
C PHE A 177 11.90 7.03 8.21
N VAL A 178 11.84 8.31 8.61
CA VAL A 178 13.00 9.07 9.07
C VAL A 178 13.59 8.50 10.37
N VAL A 179 12.76 8.03 11.30
CA VAL A 179 13.21 7.45 12.57
C VAL A 179 13.92 6.10 12.37
N LEU A 180 13.56 5.34 11.32
CA LEU A 180 14.12 4.00 11.07
C LEU A 180 15.34 3.98 10.14
N LEU A 181 15.72 5.12 9.55
CA LEU A 181 16.96 5.27 8.77
C LEU A 181 18.18 5.35 9.70
#